data_AF-A0A131XJ19-F1
#
_entry.id   AF-A0A131XJ19-F1
#
_cell.length_a   1.000
_cell.length_b   1.000
_cell.length_c   1.000
_cell.angle_alpha   90.00
_cell.angle_beta   90.00
_cell.angle_gamma   90.00
#
_symmetry.space_group_name_H-M   'P 1'
#
loop_
_entity.id
_entity.type
_entity.pdbx_description
1 polymer ?
#
loop_
_entity_poly.entity_id
_entity_poly.type
_entity_poly.pdbx_seq_one_letter_code
_entity_poly.pdbx_strand_id
1 'polypeptide(L)' 'VIGVSSTTKRKHRCKFPLDDGPCRALIPRWWYDYKTNNCTAFYYGGCEGNENNFETKDMCEEKCKRPRPRKPKVLGNV' A
#
# COMPACT_ATOMS: atom_id res chain seq x y z
N VAL A 1 7.09 -28.64 -3.96
CA VAL A 1 6.24 -27.43 -3.89
C VAL A 1 7.13 -26.20 -4.08
N ILE A 2 7.06 -25.55 -5.24
CA ILE A 2 7.96 -24.42 -5.56
C ILE A 2 7.51 -23.23 -4.70
N GLY A 3 8.38 -22.78 -3.80
CA GLY A 3 8.13 -21.65 -2.92
C GLY A 3 7.85 -20.38 -3.72
N VAL A 4 6.60 -19.97 -3.78
CA VAL A 4 6.22 -18.62 -4.23
C VAL A 4 6.75 -17.64 -3.21
N SER A 5 7.95 -17.12 -3.49
CA SER A 5 8.68 -16.14 -2.71
C SER A 5 7.75 -15.00 -2.26
N SER A 6 7.71 -14.78 -0.94
CA SER A 6 7.02 -13.73 -0.17
C SER A 6 7.01 -12.31 -0.81
N THR A 7 7.91 -12.06 -1.76
CA THR A 7 8.04 -10.82 -2.54
C THR A 7 6.92 -10.58 -3.57
N THR A 8 6.33 -11.63 -4.16
CA THR A 8 5.26 -11.51 -5.18
C THR A 8 3.90 -11.20 -4.56
N LYS A 9 3.59 -11.83 -3.41
CA LYS A 9 2.39 -11.52 -2.61
C LYS A 9 2.36 -10.05 -2.20
N ARG A 10 3.47 -9.48 -1.69
CA ARG A 10 3.58 -8.05 -1.32
C ARG A 10 3.17 -7.11 -2.45
N LYS A 11 3.60 -7.38 -3.69
CA LYS A 11 3.27 -6.54 -4.85
C LYS A 11 1.83 -6.70 -5.33
N HIS A 12 1.20 -7.84 -5.06
CA HIS A 12 -0.16 -8.11 -5.52
C HIS A 12 -1.20 -7.33 -4.71
N ARG A 13 -1.06 -7.29 -3.38
CA ARG A 13 -1.99 -6.58 -2.47
C ARG A 13 -2.13 -5.11 -2.82
N CYS A 14 -1.01 -4.46 -3.15
CA CYS A 14 -0.95 -3.05 -3.55
C CYS A 14 -1.62 -2.74 -4.90
N LYS A 15 -2.23 -3.74 -5.57
CA LYS A 15 -3.00 -3.54 -6.79
C LYS A 15 -4.48 -3.84 -6.61
N PHE A 16 -4.90 -4.31 -5.44
CA PHE A 16 -6.33 -4.48 -5.19
C PHE A 16 -7.04 -3.14 -5.16
N PRO A 17 -8.30 -3.09 -5.63
CA PRO A 17 -9.13 -1.90 -5.52
C PRO A 17 -9.37 -1.55 -4.06
N LEU A 18 -9.83 -0.32 -3.81
CA LEU A 18 -10.43 0.02 -2.52
C LEU A 18 -11.64 -0.89 -2.28
N ASP A 19 -11.78 -1.38 -1.06
CA ASP A 19 -12.89 -2.23 -0.64
C ASP A 19 -13.17 -1.97 0.85
N ASP A 20 -14.29 -1.31 1.12
CA ASP A 20 -14.77 -0.98 2.46
C ASP A 20 -15.52 -2.13 3.14
N GLY A 21 -15.86 -3.18 2.40
CA GLY A 21 -16.64 -4.31 2.88
C GLY A 21 -18.11 -3.97 3.18
N PRO A 22 -18.93 -4.96 3.54
CA PRO A 22 -20.38 -4.77 3.72
C PRO A 22 -20.78 -4.20 5.09
N CYS A 23 -19.88 -4.24 6.08
CA CYS A 23 -20.14 -3.67 7.40
C CYS A 23 -20.11 -2.13 7.38
N ARG A 24 -20.67 -1.49 8.42
CA ARG A 24 -20.92 -0.03 8.43
C ARG A 24 -20.18 0.74 9.54
N ALA A 25 -19.10 0.19 10.09
CA ALA A 25 -18.23 0.96 10.98
C ALA A 25 -17.45 2.02 10.18
N LEU A 26 -17.00 3.08 10.87
CA LEU A 26 -16.15 4.12 10.27
C LEU A 26 -14.73 3.99 10.80
N ILE A 27 -14.02 2.93 10.40
CA ILE A 27 -12.66 2.67 10.87
C ILE A 27 -11.67 3.34 9.93
N PRO A 28 -10.89 4.36 10.38
CA PRO A 28 -9.92 5.02 9.52
C PRO A 28 -8.80 4.05 9.14
N ARG A 29 -8.58 3.88 7.84
CA ARG A 29 -7.55 3.03 7.27
C ARG A 29 -6.90 3.71 6.08
N TRP A 30 -5.85 3.09 5.56
CA TRP A 30 -5.07 3.55 4.41
C TRP A 30 -5.06 2.47 3.35
N TRP A 31 -5.27 2.88 2.09
CA TRP A 31 -5.12 2.00 0.92
C TRP A 31 -4.15 2.65 -0.05
N TYR A 32 -3.50 1.84 -0.87
CA TYR A 32 -2.58 2.31 -1.89
C TYR A 32 -3.29 2.46 -3.24
N ASP A 33 -3.31 3.69 -3.75
CA ASP A 33 -3.73 4.00 -5.11
C ASP A 33 -2.51 3.88 -6.05
N TYR A 34 -2.50 2.81 -6.85
CA TYR A 34 -1.43 2.54 -7.80
C TYR A 34 -1.44 3.48 -9.01
N LYS A 35 -2.57 4.14 -9.31
CA LYS A 35 -2.67 5.10 -10.41
C LYS A 35 -1.98 6.40 -10.03
N THR A 36 -2.14 6.84 -8.79
CA THR A 36 -1.47 8.04 -8.26
C THR A 36 -0.13 7.75 -7.59
N ASN A 37 0.22 6.47 -7.40
CA ASN A 37 1.41 6.03 -6.65
C ASN A 37 1.43 6.62 -5.23
N ASN A 38 0.28 6.62 -4.55
CA ASN A 38 0.12 7.25 -3.25
C ASN A 38 -0.76 6.43 -2.30
N CYS A 39 -0.53 6.58 -0.99
CA CYS A 39 -1.40 6.03 0.04
C CYS A 39 -2.43 7.08 0.44
N THR A 40 -3.70 6.72 0.39
CA THR A 40 -4.84 7.60 0.64
C THR A 40 -5.69 7.00 1.77
N ALA A 41 -6.24 7.87 2.62
CA ALA A 41 -7.12 7.45 3.71
C ALA A 41 -8.50 7.02 3.16
N PHE A 42 -9.13 6.05 3.80
CA PHE A 42 -10.51 5.64 3.56
C PHE A 42 -11.15 5.12 4.85
N TYR A 43 -12.47 4.93 4.85
CA TYR A 43 -13.18 4.29 5.93
C TYR A 43 -13.44 2.82 5.60
N TYR A 44 -12.99 1.94 6.49
CA TYR A 44 -13.25 0.52 6.42
C TYR A 44 -14.47 0.17 7.28
N GLY A 45 -15.38 -0.61 6.70
CA GLY A 45 -16.64 -1.05 7.30
C GLY A 45 -16.47 -1.97 8.51
N GLY A 46 -15.31 -2.60 8.68
CA GLY A 46 -14.97 -3.42 9.85
C GLY A 46 -15.12 -4.92 9.65
N CYS A 47 -15.57 -5.38 8.48
CA CYS A 47 -15.55 -6.79 8.11
C CYS A 47 -15.29 -6.96 6.61
N GLU A 48 -14.80 -8.15 6.24
CA GLU A 48 -14.41 -8.50 4.87
C GLU A 48 -13.43 -7.49 4.26
N GLY A 49 -13.54 -7.18 2.97
CA GLY A 49 -12.59 -6.33 2.26
C GLY A 49 -11.40 -7.11 1.70
N ASN A 50 -10.29 -6.40 1.44
CA ASN A 50 -9.09 -7.00 0.89
C ASN A 50 -7.79 -6.52 1.57
N GLU A 51 -6.65 -7.08 1.14
CA GLU A 51 -5.34 -6.86 1.75
C GLU A 51 -4.71 -5.47 1.46
N ASN A 52 -5.33 -4.62 0.63
CA ASN A 52 -4.93 -3.22 0.42
C ASN A 52 -5.55 -2.31 1.50
N ASN A 53 -5.36 -2.70 2.77
CA ASN A 53 -5.94 -2.04 3.94
C ASN A 53 -4.90 -2.01 5.06
N PHE A 54 -4.46 -0.81 5.42
CA PHE A 54 -3.37 -0.58 6.37
C PHE A 54 -3.82 0.37 7.48
N GLU A 55 -3.31 0.17 8.69
CA GLU A 55 -3.66 0.97 9.85
C GLU A 55 -3.07 2.38 9.77
N THR A 56 -1.87 2.52 9.22
CA THR A 56 -1.18 3.81 9.09
C THR A 56 -0.70 4.06 7.67
N LYS A 57 -0.52 5.35 7.36
CA LYS A 57 0.06 5.80 6.09
C LYS A 57 1.43 5.18 5.87
N ASP A 58 2.29 5.20 6.90
CA ASP A 58 3.67 4.71 6.80
C ASP A 58 3.72 3.22 6.48
N MET A 59 2.86 2.40 7.11
CA MET A 59 2.76 0.98 6.77
C MET A 59 2.34 0.76 5.32
N CYS A 60 1.39 1.55 4.82
CA CYS A 60 0.99 1.50 3.41
C CYS A 60 2.15 1.86 2.49
N GLU A 61 2.87 2.95 2.80
CA GLU A 61 3.98 3.43 1.99
C GLU A 61 5.15 2.45 1.96
N GLU A 62 5.56 1.95 3.14
CA GLU A 62 6.63 0.95 3.26
C GLU A 62 6.29 -0.34 2.50
N LYS A 63 5.01 -0.73 2.49
CA LYS A 63 4.55 -1.94 1.82
C LYS A 63 4.45 -1.77 0.30
N CYS A 64 3.93 -0.63 -0.16
CA CYS A 64 3.45 -0.47 -1.52
C CYS A 64 4.16 0.59 -2.37
N LYS A 65 4.70 1.66 -1.78
CA LYS A 65 5.46 2.65 -2.55
C LYS A 65 6.77 2.03 -2.98
N ARG A 66 7.06 2.13 -4.28
CA ARG A 66 8.39 1.81 -4.78
C ARG A 66 9.33 2.93 -4.35
N PRO A 67 10.55 2.63 -3.87
CA PRO A 67 11.56 3.66 -3.71
C PRO A 67 11.73 4.34 -5.07
N ARG A 68 11.51 5.67 -5.12
CA ARG A 68 11.91 6.41 -6.32
C ARG A 68 13.40 6.15 -6.51
N PRO A 69 13.89 5.86 -7.73
CA PRO A 69 15.32 5.79 -7.96
C PRO A 69 15.90 7.12 -7.47
N ARG A 70 16.70 7.08 -6.39
CA ARG A 70 17.39 8.27 -5.91
C ARG A 70 18.29 8.68 -7.07
N LYS A 71 18.05 9.86 -7.66
CA LYS A 71 19.09 10.47 -8.51
C LYS A 71 20.33 10.54 -7.63
N PRO A 72 21.48 10.00 -8.05
CA PRO A 72 22.72 10.16 -7.30
C PRO A 72 22.88 11.65 -7.00
N LYS A 73 23.00 12.02 -5.72
CA LYS A 73 23.44 13.36 -5.37
C LYS A 73 24.85 13.44 -5.95
N VAL A 74 25.01 14.10 -7.09
CA VAL A 74 26.33 14.50 -7.58
C VAL A 74 26.86 15.42 -6.48
N LEU A 75 27.65 14.85 -5.58
CA LEU A 75 28.40 15.61 -4.59
C LEU A 75 29.35 16.46 -5.43
N GLY A 76 28.99 17.73 -5.60
CA GLY A 76 29.83 18.69 -6.31
C GLY A 76 31.17 18.74 -5.60
N ASN A 77 32.22 18.38 -6.34
CA ASN A 77 33.59 18.61 -5.90
C ASN A 77 33.77 20.13 -5.85
N VAL A 78 33.92 20.67 -4.64
CA VAL A 78 34.48 22.00 -4.39
C VAL A 78 35.99 21.84 -4.34
#